data_AF-A0A4Z0NEQ7-F1
#
_entry.id   AF-A0A4Z0NEQ7-F1
#
_cell.length_a   1.000
_cell.length_b   1.000
_cell.length_c   1.000
_cell.angle_alpha   90.00
_cell.angle_beta   90.00
_cell.angle_gamma   90.00
#
_symmetry.space_group_name_H-M   'P 1'
#
loop_
_entity.id
_entity.type
_entity.pdbx_description
1 polymer ?
#
loop_
_entity_poly.entity_id
_entity_poly.type
_entity_poly.pdbx_seq_one_letter_code
_entity_poly.pdbx_strand_id
1 'polypeptide(L)' 'MPAPGLRTTARPITPGTRVSSGGGFVIACDTAGYVRVIMFDGTTLDVYAGVGTAEFSGYAIVGVDAAGTTATARVTVVD' A
#
# COMPACT_ATOMS: atom_id res chain seq x y z
N MET A 1 -14.34 3.56 24.33
CA MET A 1 -13.78 3.78 22.98
C MET A 1 -12.65 2.77 22.80
N PRO A 2 -12.63 1.91 21.76
CA PRO A 2 -11.44 1.13 21.49
C PRO A 2 -10.30 2.09 21.08
N ALA A 3 -9.09 1.80 21.55
CA ALA A 3 -7.89 2.55 21.23
C ALA A 3 -7.69 2.59 19.69
N PRO A 4 -7.07 3.64 19.12
CA PRO A 4 -6.61 3.60 17.73
C PRO A 4 -5.79 2.32 17.58
N GLY A 5 -6.25 1.39 16.73
CA GLY A 5 -5.64 0.07 16.62
C GLY A 5 -4.14 0.22 16.46
N LEU A 6 -3.37 -0.26 17.44
CA LEU A 6 -1.93 -0.33 17.31
C LEU A 6 -1.67 -1.19 16.08
N ARG A 7 -1.14 -0.58 15.03
CA ARG A 7 -0.58 -1.31 13.89
C ARG A 7 0.64 -2.06 14.43
N THR A 8 0.44 -3.33 14.76
CA THR A 8 1.41 -4.22 15.40
C THR A 8 2.46 -4.71 14.41
N THR A 9 2.17 -4.71 13.11
CA THR A 9 3.14 -5.08 12.09
C THR A 9 3.15 -4.11 10.91
N ALA A 10 4.35 -3.76 10.45
CA ALA A 10 4.57 -2.97 9.24
C ALA A 10 5.49 -3.76 8.29
N ARG A 11 5.02 -4.01 7.08
CA ARG A 11 5.71 -4.81 6.05
C ARG A 11 5.92 -3.95 4.80
N PRO A 12 7.13 -3.42 4.57
CA PRO A 12 7.41 -2.68 3.35
C PRO A 12 7.30 -3.61 2.13
N ILE A 13 6.63 -3.14 1.08
CA ILE A 13 6.53 -3.82 -0.20
C ILE A 13 7.52 -3.17 -1.16
N THR A 14 8.40 -3.98 -1.73
CA THR A 14 9.16 -3.59 -2.92
C THR A 14 8.29 -3.82 -4.15
N PRO A 15 8.21 -2.90 -5.13
CA PRO A 15 7.49 -3.12 -6.37
C PRO A 15 7.89 -4.45 -7.04
N GLY A 16 6.91 -5.24 -7.47
CA GLY A 16 7.13 -6.58 -8.02
C GLY A 16 7.27 -7.70 -6.98
N THR A 17 7.21 -7.38 -5.69
CA THR A 17 7.17 -8.38 -4.60
C THR A 17 5.77 -8.50 -4.00
N ARG A 18 5.49 -9.68 -3.42
CA ARG A 18 4.26 -9.94 -2.67
C ARG A 18 4.58 -10.17 -1.20
N VAL A 19 3.72 -9.67 -0.32
CA VAL A 19 3.76 -9.85 1.12
C VAL A 19 2.40 -10.36 1.61
N SER A 20 2.35 -10.88 2.83
CA SER A 20 1.08 -11.21 3.49
C SER A 20 0.22 -9.95 3.65
N SER A 21 -1.08 -10.08 3.36
CA SER A 21 -2.05 -9.01 3.56
C SER A 21 -2.11 -8.54 5.01
N GLY A 22 -2.65 -7.34 5.23
CA GLY A 22 -2.91 -6.75 6.53
C GLY A 22 -4.21 -5.96 6.53
N GLY A 23 -4.54 -5.32 7.66
CA GLY A 23 -5.71 -4.46 7.82
C GLY A 23 -5.69 -3.15 7.03
N GLY A 24 -4.55 -2.78 6.44
CA GLY A 24 -4.43 -1.60 5.58
C GLY A 24 -3.06 -1.48 4.90
N PHE A 25 -2.79 -0.30 4.35
CA PHE A 25 -1.47 0.05 3.85
C PHE A 25 -1.21 1.56 3.92
N VAL A 26 0.07 1.92 3.89
CA VAL A 26 0.56 3.30 3.82
C VAL A 26 1.34 3.48 2.53
N ILE A 27 1.09 4.57 1.82
CA ILE A 27 1.88 5.00 0.68
C ILE A 27 2.63 6.27 1.07
N ALA A 28 3.96 6.22 1.03
CA ALA A 28 4.81 7.40 1.08
C ALA A 28 5.35 7.66 -0.34
N CYS A 29 5.00 8.80 -0.92
CA CYS A 29 5.28 9.12 -2.31
C CYS A 29 6.25 10.29 -2.42
N ASP A 30 7.36 10.09 -3.13
CA ASP A 30 8.37 11.11 -3.44
C ASP A 30 7.98 11.89 -4.72
N THR A 31 7.42 11.19 -5.71
CA THR A 31 6.99 11.78 -7.00
C THR A 31 5.56 11.38 -7.31
N ALA A 32 4.67 12.37 -7.48
CA ALA A 32 3.27 12.14 -7.75
C ALA A 32 3.03 11.25 -8.99
N GLY A 33 2.08 10.33 -8.90
CA GLY A 33 1.73 9.42 -9.98
C GLY A 33 0.76 8.34 -9.52
N TYR A 34 0.66 7.26 -10.29
CA TYR A 34 -0.15 6.11 -9.93
C TYR A 34 0.69 5.01 -9.31
N VAL A 35 0.16 4.41 -8.25
CA VAL A 35 0.66 3.19 -7.64
C VAL A 35 -0.37 2.11 -7.86
N ARG A 36 0.00 1.05 -8.58
CA ARG A 36 -0.89 -0.09 -8.81
C ARG A 36 -0.69 -1.10 -7.69
N VAL A 37 -1.66 -1.20 -6.78
CA VAL A 37 -1.65 -2.19 -5.71
C VAL A 37 -2.38 -3.45 -6.14
N ILE A 38 -1.90 -4.61 -5.68
CA ILE A 38 -2.52 -5.91 -5.89
C ILE A 38 -3.30 -6.24 -4.63
N MET A 39 -4.61 -6.40 -4.77
CA MET A 39 -5.54 -6.74 -3.70
C MET A 39 -5.42 -8.23 -3.33
N PHE A 40 -5.86 -8.60 -2.13
CA PHE A 40 -5.83 -9.99 -1.65
C PHE A 40 -6.62 -10.97 -2.53
N ASP A 41 -7.69 -10.50 -3.18
CA ASP A 41 -8.50 -11.27 -4.13
C ASP A 41 -7.84 -11.43 -5.52
N GLY A 42 -6.64 -10.86 -5.71
CA GLY A 42 -5.89 -10.89 -6.96
C GLY A 42 -6.26 -9.78 -7.95
N THR A 43 -7.25 -8.95 -7.64
CA THR A 43 -7.56 -7.76 -8.45
C THR A 43 -6.49 -6.69 -8.28
N THR A 44 -6.47 -5.71 -9.20
CA THR A 44 -5.56 -4.56 -9.12
C THR A 44 -6.36 -3.29 -8.88
N LEU A 45 -5.80 -2.39 -8.08
CA LEU A 45 -6.37 -1.08 -7.79
C LEU A 45 -5.31 -0.02 -8.08
N ASP A 46 -5.65 0.95 -8.93
CA ASP A 46 -4.80 2.09 -9.22
C ASP A 46 -5.09 3.19 -8.21
N VAL A 47 -4.09 3.49 -7.37
CA VAL A 47 -4.17 4.56 -6.38
C VAL A 47 -3.36 5.74 -6.88
N TYR A 48 -4.01 6.89 -7.05
CA TYR A 48 -3.28 8.13 -7.31
C TYR A 48 -2.60 8.59 -6.02
N ALA A 49 -1.28 8.58 -6.01
CA ALA A 49 -0.45 8.99 -4.89
C ALA A 49 0.11 10.39 -5.16
N GLY A 50 -0.40 11.41 -4.48
CA GLY A 50 0.24 12.72 -4.40
C GLY A 50 1.52 12.67 -3.56
N VAL A 51 2.38 13.68 -3.68
CA VAL A 51 3.60 13.80 -2.85
C VAL A 51 3.22 13.87 -1.37
N GLY A 52 3.91 13.10 -0.54
CA GLY A 52 3.65 12.99 0.90
C GLY A 52 3.21 11.59 1.30
N THR A 53 2.51 11.48 2.43
CA THR A 53 2.12 10.19 3.02
C THR A 53 0.61 10.08 3.15
N ALA A 54 0.05 8.98 2.66
CA ALA A 54 -1.36 8.65 2.79
C ALA A 54 -1.54 7.26 3.39
N GLU A 55 -2.51 7.13 4.29
CA GLU A 55 -2.87 5.89 4.94
C GLU A 55 -4.25 5.42 4.44
N PHE A 56 -4.32 4.14 4.09
CA PHE A 56 -5.55 3.46 3.67
C PHE A 56 -5.83 2.33 4.65
N SER A 57 -6.97 2.41 5.33
CA SER A 57 -7.42 1.40 6.29
C SER A 57 -8.63 0.66 5.73
N GLY A 58 -8.75 -0.65 6.02
CA GLY A 58 -9.81 -1.50 5.48
C GLY A 58 -9.54 -2.06 4.08
N TYR A 59 -8.33 -1.88 3.56
CA TYR A 59 -7.90 -2.42 2.26
C TYR A 59 -6.85 -3.51 2.46
N ALA A 60 -7.20 -4.75 2.09
CA ALA A 60 -6.28 -5.87 2.11
C ALA A 60 -5.49 -5.94 0.79
N ILE A 61 -4.26 -5.40 0.79
CA ILE A 61 -3.33 -5.53 -0.34
C ILE A 61 -2.26 -6.58 -0.04
N VAL A 62 -1.77 -7.25 -1.08
CA VAL A 62 -0.72 -8.28 -1.00
C VAL A 62 0.53 -7.92 -1.79
N GLY A 63 0.52 -6.83 -2.57
CA GLY A 63 1.67 -6.44 -3.35
C GLY A 63 1.47 -5.15 -4.13
N VAL A 64 2.51 -4.78 -4.87
CA VAL A 64 2.52 -3.63 -5.78
C VAL A 64 3.01 -4.12 -7.13
N ASP A 65 2.24 -3.82 -8.18
CA ASP A 65 2.65 -4.09 -9.55
C ASP A 65 3.61 -3.00 -10.04
N ALA A 66 4.82 -3.39 -10.41
CA ALA A 66 5.85 -2.47 -10.87
C ALA A 66 5.53 -1.91 -12.27
N ALA A 67 4.85 -2.69 -13.13
CA ALA A 67 4.59 -2.27 -14.51
C ALA A 67 3.53 -1.16 -14.60
N GLY A 68 2.50 -1.20 -13.74
CA GLY A 68 1.48 -0.16 -13.65
C GLY A 68 1.83 1.02 -12.74
N THR A 69 2.96 0.99 -12.03
CA THR A 69 3.34 2.03 -11.08
C THR A 69 4.22 3.09 -11.75
N THR A 70 3.70 4.33 -11.85
CA THR A 70 4.42 5.49 -12.39
C THR A 70 4.95 6.42 -11.31
N ALA A 71 4.40 6.35 -10.11
CA ALA A 71 4.89 7.08 -8.95
C ALA A 71 6.18 6.46 -8.40
N THR A 72 7.06 7.30 -7.85
CA THR A 72 8.14 6.81 -6.98
C THR A 72 7.61 6.81 -5.56
N ALA A 73 7.18 5.65 -5.07
CA ALA A 73 6.55 5.51 -3.76
C ALA A 73 7.01 4.27 -3.01
N ARG A 74 7.01 4.36 -1.68
CA ARG A 74 7.20 3.26 -0.74
C ARG A 74 5.84 2.86 -0.20
N VAL A 75 5.44 1.62 -0.48
CA VAL A 75 4.18 1.06 0.04
C VAL A 75 4.50 0.16 1.22
N THR A 76 3.75 0.28 2.31
CA THR A 76 3.91 -0.54 3.51
C THR A 76 2.56 -1.11 3.90
N VAL A 77 2.44 -2.44 3.95
CA VAL A 77 1.27 -3.11 4.50
C VAL A 77 1.34 -3.01 6.01
N VAL A 78 0.20 -2.75 6.63
CA VAL A 78 0.09 -2.59 8.07
C VAL A 78 -1.06 -3.45 8.60
N ASP A 79 -0.88 -3.96 9.82
CA ASP A 79 -1.88 -4.72 10.56
C ASP A 79 -1.98 -4.20 11.98
#